data_AF-A0A935DU17-F1
#
_entry.id   AF-A0A935DU17-F1
#
_cell.length_a   1.000
_cell.length_b   1.000
_cell.length_c   1.000
_cell.angle_alpha   90.00
_cell.angle_beta   90.00
_cell.angle_gamma   90.00
#
_symmetry.space_group_name_H-M   'P 1'
#
loop_
_entity.id
_entity.type
_entity.pdbx_description
1 polymer ?
#
loop_
_entity_poly.entity_id
_entity_poly.type
_entity_poly.pdbx_seq_one_letter_code
_entity_poly.pdbx_strand_id
1 'polypeptide(L)'
;MAIFNLRLQETYFKQGFFNVIVDFDRYVRTEEGPIELRLGRNGRGIQGSINRHANKNGTARIMGGADLRNWFQSQFVPMDTVAVDLSSRDIIILYKAMKSDRAGNS
;
A
#
# COMPACT_ATOMS: atom_id res chain seq x y z
N MET A 1 -15.96 -0.22 0.49
CA MET A 1 -14.82 -1.13 0.26
C MET A 1 -13.63 -0.61 1.04
N ALA A 2 -12.84 -1.48 1.67
CA ALA A 2 -11.64 -1.09 2.42
C ALA A 2 -10.41 -0.96 1.49
N ILE A 3 -10.62 -0.45 0.27
CA ILE A 3 -9.61 -0.34 -0.78
C ILE A 3 -9.44 1.14 -1.12
N PHE A 4 -8.19 1.62 -1.13
CA PHE A 4 -7.87 2.98 -1.60
C PHE A 4 -6.75 2.97 -2.63
N ASN A 5 -6.69 4.06 -3.40
CA ASN A 5 -5.68 4.30 -4.41
C ASN A 5 -4.54 5.14 -3.83
N LEU A 6 -3.38 4.52 -3.62
CA LEU A 6 -2.17 5.19 -3.18
C LEU A 6 -1.39 5.70 -4.39
N ARG A 7 -1.14 7.00 -4.43
CA ARG A 7 -0.16 7.58 -5.37
C ARG A 7 1.26 7.31 -4.85
N LEU A 8 2.08 6.62 -5.65
CA LEU A 8 3.47 6.31 -5.34
C LEU A 8 4.36 7.54 -5.52
N GLN A 9 4.26 8.44 -4.54
CA GLN A 9 5.18 9.57 -4.39
C GLN A 9 6.62 9.06 -4.34
N GLU A 10 7.56 9.92 -4.77
CA GLU A 10 8.97 9.55 -4.93
C GLU A 10 9.57 8.91 -3.67
N THR A 11 9.24 9.43 -2.49
CA THR A 11 9.70 8.87 -1.20
C THR A 11 9.20 7.44 -0.98
N TYR A 12 7.90 7.17 -1.21
CA TYR A 12 7.32 5.84 -1.04
C TYR A 12 7.93 4.85 -2.03
N PHE A 13 8.06 5.28 -3.29
CA PHE A 13 8.65 4.51 -4.38
C PHE A 13 10.12 4.14 -4.11
N LYS A 14 10.91 5.08 -3.59
CA LYS A 14 12.35 4.88 -3.33
C LYS A 14 12.65 4.19 -2.01
N GLN A 15 11.78 4.25 -1.02
CA GLN A 15 12.07 3.75 0.32
C GLN A 15 11.27 2.50 0.72
N GLY A 16 10.19 2.16 0.00
CA GLY A 16 9.43 0.94 0.27
C GLY A 16 8.58 1.03 1.53
N PHE A 17 7.86 2.13 1.68
CA PHE A 17 6.81 2.30 2.68
C PHE A 17 5.69 3.15 2.11
N PHE A 18 4.56 3.22 2.81
CA PHE A 18 3.51 4.19 2.49
C PHE A 18 2.70 4.58 3.73
N ASN A 19 2.02 5.71 3.67
CA ASN A 19 1.08 6.13 4.69
C ASN A 19 -0.33 5.70 4.31
N VAL A 20 -1.10 5.20 5.28
CA VAL A 20 -2.53 4.98 5.14
C VAL A 20 -3.25 6.33 5.22
N ILE A 21 -4.23 6.52 4.34
CA ILE A 21 -5.05 7.73 4.35
C ILE A 21 -6.04 7.68 5.52
N VAL A 22 -6.35 8.85 6.10
CA VAL A 22 -7.12 8.99 7.34
C VAL A 22 -8.44 8.20 7.30
N ASP A 23 -9.21 8.31 6.21
CA ASP A 23 -10.51 7.65 6.05
C ASP A 23 -10.43 6.10 6.07
N PHE A 24 -9.25 5.55 5.85
CA PHE A 24 -8.98 4.12 5.77
C PHE A 24 -8.17 3.59 6.96
N ASP A 25 -7.67 4.47 7.83
CA ASP A 25 -6.86 4.06 8.99
C ASP A 25 -7.62 3.13 9.94
N ARG A 26 -8.95 3.30 10.03
CA ARG A 26 -9.85 2.43 10.82
C ARG A 26 -9.86 0.96 10.40
N TYR A 27 -9.37 0.63 9.19
CA TYR A 27 -9.27 -0.75 8.72
C TYR A 27 -7.92 -1.39 9.08
N VAL A 28 -6.95 -0.58 9.51
CA VAL A 28 -5.66 -1.05 10.00
C VAL A 28 -5.78 -1.29 11.50
N ARG A 29 -5.21 -2.39 12.00
CA ARG A 29 -5.20 -2.67 13.44
C ARG A 29 -4.50 -1.56 14.23
N THR A 30 -4.88 -1.41 15.49
CA THR A 30 -4.34 -0.38 16.39
C THR A 30 -2.93 -0.69 16.86
N GLU A 31 -2.56 -1.97 16.89
CA GLU A 31 -1.30 -2.46 17.42
C GLU A 31 -0.17 -2.28 16.41
N GLU A 32 0.96 -1.79 16.89
CA GLU A 32 2.22 -1.79 16.15
C GLU A 32 2.69 -3.22 15.85
N GLY A 33 3.62 -3.37 14.91
CA GLY A 33 4.34 -4.63 14.70
C GLY A 33 4.00 -5.35 13.39
N PRO A 34 4.30 -6.65 13.29
CA PRO A 34 4.47 -7.35 12.01
C PRO A 34 3.16 -7.57 11.26
N ILE A 35 3.17 -7.36 9.94
CA ILE A 35 2.03 -7.62 9.05
C ILE A 35 2.51 -8.31 7.78
N GLU A 36 1.66 -9.10 7.13
CA GLU A 36 1.95 -9.60 5.79
C GLU A 36 1.56 -8.56 4.74
N LEU A 37 2.48 -8.28 3.81
CA LEU A 37 2.16 -7.53 2.59
C LEU A 37 2.17 -8.49 1.40
N ARG A 38 1.03 -8.62 0.73
CA ARG A 38 0.90 -9.43 -0.48
C ARG A 38 1.08 -8.57 -1.72
N LEU A 39 2.07 -8.92 -2.54
CA LEU A 39 2.53 -8.12 -3.67
C LEU A 39 1.91 -8.59 -4.99
N GLY A 40 0.74 -8.07 -5.31
CA GLY A 40 -0.16 -8.53 -6.36
C GLY A 40 -1.29 -9.38 -5.77
N ARG A 41 -2.46 -9.47 -6.44
CA ARG A 41 -3.63 -10.20 -5.91
C ARG A 41 -3.32 -11.66 -5.54
N ASN A 42 -2.51 -12.31 -6.36
CA ASN A 42 -2.05 -13.69 -6.16
C ASN A 42 -0.51 -13.77 -6.08
N GLY A 43 0.14 -12.68 -5.68
CA GLY A 43 1.60 -12.61 -5.65
C GLY A 43 2.19 -13.10 -4.33
N ARG A 44 3.52 -12.98 -4.21
CA ARG A 44 4.25 -13.40 -3.01
C ARG A 44 3.90 -12.51 -1.80
N GLY A 45 3.89 -13.11 -0.62
CA GLY A 45 3.87 -12.39 0.66
C GLY A 45 5.28 -11.95 1.06
N ILE A 46 5.38 -10.78 1.67
CA ILE A 46 6.58 -10.30 2.35
C ILE A 46 6.21 -9.86 3.76
N GLN A 47 7.18 -9.86 4.67
CA GLN A 47 6.99 -9.32 6.01
C GLN A 47 7.13 -7.80 5.98
N GLY A 48 6.13 -7.10 6.51
CA GLY A 48 6.17 -5.67 6.79
C GLY A 48 5.88 -5.38 8.26
N SER A 49 5.72 -4.10 8.58
CA SER A 49 5.25 -3.67 9.89
C SER A 49 4.38 -2.43 9.84
N ILE A 50 3.52 -2.31 10.85
CA ILE A 50 2.76 -1.09 11.13
C ILE A 50 3.61 -0.21 12.04
N ASN A 51 3.63 1.09 11.73
CA ASN A 51 4.20 2.16 12.54
C ASN A 51 3.22 3.34 12.60
N ARG A 52 2.55 3.55 13.74
CA ARG A 52 1.62 4.67 14.00
C ARG A 52 2.31 5.90 14.58
N HIS A 53 3.54 5.75 15.07
CA HIS A 53 4.34 6.86 15.60
C HIS A 53 5.00 7.72 14.51
N ALA A 54 4.99 7.25 13.26
CA ALA A 54 5.66 7.89 12.15
C ALA A 54 4.97 9.17 11.64
N ASN A 55 3.66 9.31 11.90
CA ASN A 55 2.84 10.42 11.45
C ASN A 55 2.27 11.16 12.68
N LYS A 56 2.33 12.50 12.69
CA LYS A 56 1.88 13.32 13.85
C LYS A 56 0.39 13.14 14.19
N ASN A 57 -0.42 12.75 13.21
CA ASN A 57 -1.85 12.51 13.35
C ASN A 57 -2.18 11.04 13.74
N GLY A 58 -1.17 10.19 13.98
CA GLY A 58 -1.35 8.80 14.41
C GLY A 58 -1.78 7.83 13.31
N THR A 59 -1.90 8.27 12.05
CA THR A 59 -2.24 7.34 10.96
C THR A 59 -1.12 6.35 10.72
N ALA A 60 -1.48 5.11 10.42
CA ALA A 60 -0.52 4.04 10.18
C ALA A 60 0.39 4.36 8.99
N ARG A 61 1.70 4.20 9.21
CA ARG A 61 2.69 3.99 8.15
C ARG A 61 2.95 2.50 8.03
N ILE A 62 2.84 1.98 6.83
CA ILE A 62 3.13 0.59 6.51
C ILE A 62 4.53 0.50 5.94
N MET A 63 5.40 -0.24 6.63
CA MET A 63 6.80 -0.45 6.26
C MET A 63 6.94 -1.80 5.56
N GLY A 64 7.53 -1.82 4.36
CA GLY A 64 7.90 -3.06 3.66
C GLY A 64 9.36 -3.12 3.20
N GLY A 65 10.12 -2.05 3.43
CA GLY A 65 11.56 -1.99 3.23
C GLY A 65 12.02 -2.29 1.80
N ALA A 66 13.18 -2.93 1.68
CA ALA A 66 13.81 -3.21 0.39
C ALA A 66 12.94 -4.08 -0.53
N ASP A 67 12.21 -5.06 0.02
CA ASP A 67 11.34 -5.92 -0.78
C ASP A 67 10.17 -5.15 -1.40
N LEU A 68 9.51 -4.30 -0.61
CA LEU A 68 8.42 -3.47 -1.13
C LEU A 68 8.93 -2.44 -2.13
N ARG A 69 10.07 -1.80 -1.84
CA ARG A 69 10.74 -0.88 -2.78
C ARG A 69 11.03 -1.56 -4.12
N ASN A 70 11.69 -2.72 -4.08
CA ASN A 70 12.09 -3.44 -5.28
C ASN A 70 10.85 -3.86 -6.09
N TRP A 71 9.77 -4.26 -5.40
CA TRP A 71 8.51 -4.55 -6.07
C TRP A 71 7.91 -3.31 -6.72
N PHE A 72 7.82 -2.17 -6.02
CA PHE A 72 7.36 -0.91 -6.61
C PHE A 72 8.16 -0.56 -7.87
N GLN A 73 9.48 -0.62 -7.80
CA GLN A 73 10.37 -0.28 -8.92
C GLN A 73 10.29 -1.27 -10.09
N SER A 74 9.93 -2.53 -9.84
CA SER A 74 9.75 -3.52 -10.90
C SER A 74 8.39 -3.42 -11.61
N GLN A 75 7.39 -2.85 -10.94
CA GLN A 75 6.00 -2.89 -11.40
C GLN A 75 5.46 -1.53 -11.86
N PHE A 76 6.02 -0.43 -11.36
CA PHE A 76 5.48 0.92 -11.50
C PHE A 76 6.58 1.92 -11.86
N VAL A 77 6.18 3.11 -12.32
CA VAL A 77 7.02 4.30 -12.36
C VAL A 77 6.60 5.29 -11.26
N PRO A 78 7.46 6.25 -10.86
CA PRO A 78 7.07 7.28 -9.90
C PRO A 78 5.74 7.96 -10.30
N MET A 79 4.92 8.26 -9.31
CA MET A 79 3.58 8.87 -9.43
C MET A 79 2.47 7.98 -9.97
N ASP A 80 2.75 6.71 -10.31
CA ASP A 80 1.72 5.72 -10.58
C ASP A 80 0.82 5.49 -9.35
N THR A 81 -0.32 4.84 -9.59
CA THR A 81 -1.26 4.45 -8.55
C THR A 81 -1.21 2.95 -8.26
N VAL A 82 -1.10 2.60 -6.99
CA VAL A 82 -1.26 1.24 -6.49
C VAL A 82 -2.55 1.15 -5.67
N ALA A 83 -3.36 0.13 -5.92
CA ALA A 83 -4.50 -0.18 -5.08
C ALA A 83 -4.02 -0.88 -3.80
N VAL A 84 -4.47 -0.40 -2.65
CA VAL A 84 -4.17 -0.95 -1.33
C VAL A 84 -5.46 -1.48 -0.74
N ASP A 85 -5.53 -2.79 -0.54
CA ASP A 85 -6.67 -3.49 0.05
C ASP A 85 -6.40 -3.82 1.52
N LEU A 86 -7.24 -3.25 2.39
CA LEU A 86 -7.22 -3.38 3.84
C LEU A 86 -8.41 -4.22 4.34
N SER A 87 -8.96 -5.10 3.50
CA SER A 87 -10.09 -5.97 3.88
C SER A 87 -9.71 -7.02 4.94
N SER A 88 -8.41 -7.23 5.19
CA SER A 88 -7.87 -8.05 6.28
C SER A 88 -7.02 -7.21 7.21
N ARG A 89 -7.05 -7.53 8.52
CA ARG A 89 -6.24 -6.85 9.55
C ARG A 89 -4.79 -7.32 9.59
N ASP A 90 -4.51 -8.50 9.05
CA ASP A 90 -3.20 -9.15 9.13
C ASP A 90 -2.50 -9.27 7.78
N ILE A 91 -3.22 -9.00 6.69
CA ILE A 91 -2.72 -9.08 5.32
C ILE A 91 -3.17 -7.84 4.55
N ILE A 92 -2.21 -7.06 4.07
CA ILE A 92 -2.48 -5.95 3.15
C ILE A 92 -2.11 -6.39 1.74
N ILE A 93 -3.04 -6.26 0.80
CA ILE A 93 -2.79 -6.62 -0.60
C ILE A 93 -2.55 -5.37 -1.41
N LEU A 94 -1.42 -5.33 -2.13
CA LEU A 94 -1.07 -4.25 -3.06
C LEU A 94 -1.18 -4.76 -4.48
N TYR A 95 -1.86 -4.04 -5.37
CA TYR A 95 -1.95 -4.45 -6.77
C TYR A 95 -2.11 -3.25 -7.71
N LYS A 96 -1.83 -3.45 -9.00
CA LYS A 96 -2.11 -2.43 -10.03
C LYS A 96 -3.60 -2.15 -10.07
N ALA A 97 -4.00 -0.90 -9.84
CA ALA A 97 -5.38 -0.50 -10.04
C ALA A 97 -5.79 -0.87 -11.48
N MET A 98 -6.96 -1.49 -11.65
CA MET A 98 -7.49 -1.72 -13.00
C MET A 98 -7.58 -0.37 -13.70
N LYS A 99 -7.06 -0.27 -14.92
CA LYS A 99 -7.41 0.87 -15.76
C LYS A 99 -8.93 0.83 -15.91
N SER A 100 -9.60 1.91 -15.55
CA SER A 100 -10.99 2.05 -15.97
C SER A 100 -10.95 2.19 -17.49
N ASP A 101 -11.30 1.12 -18.20
CA ASP A 101 -11.61 1.19 -19.62
C ASP A 101 -12.89 2.00 -19.79
N ARG A 102 -12.76 3.32 -19.69
CA ARG A 102 -13.78 4.30 -20.10
C ARG A 102 -13.11 5.52 -20.71
N ALA A 103 -12.74 5.36 -21.98
CA ALA A 103 -13.10 6.27 -23.06
C ALA A 103 -12.66 5.66 -24.40
N GLY A 104 -13.19 4.48 -24.72
CA GLY A 104 -13.42 4.08 -26.10
C GLY A 104 -14.90 4.31 -26.36
N ASN A 105 -15.27 5.52 -26.76
CA ASN A 105 -16.51 5.72 -27.49
C ASN A 105 -16.43 7.02 -28.32
N SER A 106 -16.55 6.80 -29.64
CA SER A 106 -16.77 7.75 -30.73
C SER A 106 -15.58 8.58 -31.20
#